data_AF-A0A2S7UTK9-F1
#
_entry.id   AF-A0A2S7UTK9-F1
#
_cell.length_a   1.000
_cell.length_b   1.000
_cell.length_c   1.000
_cell.angle_alpha   90.00
_cell.angle_beta   90.00
_cell.angle_gamma   90.00
#
_symmetry.space_group_name_H-M   'P 1'
#
loop_
_entity.id
_entity.type
_entity.pdbx_description
1 polymer ?
#
loop_
_entity_poly.entity_id
_entity_poly.type
_entity_poly.pdbx_seq_one_letter_code
_entity_poly.pdbx_strand_id
1 'polypeptide(L)'
;MLRALLALLCVMLIGSVNAETSAAPTVTVEAIQSDITSKQTEYDSNNLALQAQMNEAKQMKTELSDLREKLKLREREKSVALEEMNAQFQRMIKDPSLDIAASRSRYTESVNAHKQNQKDIEDQLIAVEDKEREVAGTRVLKLSLLNTLEGLKEQLNKSRVERLYTQFNKPGQMTVQQSFECDLEKTLSECIRQTETLAKQQASDRYMDKIFAELSESKSVATQREGADTSVKIVKAIVTEKAFSGFANYSLTMAVDLAGNLTRPQACKLLELNQRFCVADSVKTNTVPAANTPAGQNKPVAPVKVAPKVMHEMTVRSNVFGDEVYINGVSYGSTKLSVMLPEGKHSVEIVKVGYKTYVEYVDLKQNHMINVNLVKETKKFSKGSSIQDSIGDNKQGPRLVAVTAGDFKMGDITGRGLDNERPVVSYTIEESFGMGEKEITVADFAEFITATKYVTVAEQGKGCAYYSDSEPKYDPQMNWRNPGYEQTEIFPVVCVTLDDAKAYVEWLSNSTNKNYRLPTEGEWEYAARSGSSDDYWWGDAIGSNNANCGWCGSEWSNNSAAPTASFKRNYFGLYDVIGNVWEWSDSGSEQVSVVRGGAWNFAPSLARVSTRLEIASNFRSNYIGFRVARDR
;
A
#
# COMPACT_ATOMS: atom_id res chain seq x y z
N MET A 1 -54.11 24.24 55.93
CA MET A 1 -54.17 25.22 54.81
C MET A 1 -53.25 24.72 53.71
N LEU A 2 -53.82 24.58 52.50
CA LEU A 2 -53.22 24.43 51.15
C LEU A 2 -52.14 23.33 50.94
N ARG A 3 -52.43 22.25 50.17
CA ARG A 3 -52.49 22.13 48.68
C ARG A 3 -51.09 22.29 48.05
N ALA A 4 -50.57 21.44 47.16
CA ALA A 4 -51.18 20.73 46.02
C ALA A 4 -50.19 19.64 45.48
N LEU A 5 -50.66 18.43 45.12
CA LEU A 5 -50.77 17.86 43.74
C LEU A 5 -49.43 17.48 43.06
N LEU A 6 -49.24 16.37 42.35
CA LEU A 6 -50.10 15.25 41.92
C LEU A 6 -49.15 14.13 41.40
N ALA A 7 -49.37 12.89 41.82
CA ALA A 7 -48.82 11.70 41.16
C ALA A 7 -49.80 11.26 40.07
N LEU A 8 -49.33 10.99 38.83
CA LEU A 8 -50.11 10.25 37.86
C LEU A 8 -49.23 9.52 36.84
N LEU A 9 -49.45 8.19 36.78
CA LEU A 9 -49.39 7.28 35.64
C LEU A 9 -48.39 7.59 34.51
N CYS A 10 -47.37 6.74 34.36
CA CYS A 10 -46.76 6.47 33.06
C CYS A 10 -47.24 5.09 32.59
N VAL A 11 -48.23 5.11 31.70
CA VAL A 11 -48.78 3.96 31.00
C VAL A 11 -47.78 3.52 29.93
N MET A 12 -47.59 2.20 29.81
CA MET A 12 -46.82 1.57 28.75
C MET A 12 -47.33 1.99 27.37
N LEU A 13 -46.45 2.59 26.56
CA LEU A 13 -46.57 2.63 25.11
C LEU A 13 -45.31 1.96 24.55
N ILE A 14 -45.46 0.68 24.22
CA ILE A 14 -44.50 -0.05 23.38
C ILE A 14 -44.68 0.51 21.96
N GLY A 15 -43.93 1.56 21.65
CA GLY A 15 -43.69 1.97 20.28
C GLY A 15 -42.66 1.01 19.69
N SER A 16 -43.10 0.09 18.84
CA SER A 16 -42.23 -0.70 17.99
C SER A 16 -41.46 0.25 17.06
N VAL A 17 -40.22 0.57 17.43
CA VAL A 17 -39.26 1.20 16.55
C VAL A 17 -38.90 0.17 15.50
N ASN A 18 -39.54 0.26 14.33
CA ASN A 18 -39.01 -0.36 13.14
C ASN A 18 -37.62 0.24 12.93
N ALA A 19 -36.59 -0.56 13.17
CA ALA A 19 -35.26 -0.30 12.67
C ALA A 19 -35.36 -0.35 11.15
N GLU A 20 -35.64 0.79 10.53
CA GLU A 20 -35.23 1.01 9.15
C GLU A 20 -33.71 0.90 9.14
N THR A 21 -33.22 -0.25 8.72
CA THR A 21 -31.84 -0.41 8.27
C THR A 21 -31.65 0.61 7.17
N SER A 22 -31.07 1.77 7.50
CA SER A 22 -30.58 2.73 6.53
C SER A 22 -29.48 2.02 5.74
N ALA A 23 -29.86 1.47 4.58
CA ALA A 23 -28.89 1.17 3.55
C ALA A 23 -28.10 2.47 3.33
N ALA A 24 -26.78 2.40 3.49
CA ALA A 24 -25.89 3.51 3.17
C ALA A 24 -26.30 4.07 1.80
N PRO A 25 -26.34 5.41 1.62
CA PRO A 25 -26.78 5.98 0.36
C PRO A 25 -25.94 5.38 -0.76
N THR A 26 -26.57 4.62 -1.67
CA THR A 26 -25.90 4.03 -2.81
C THR A 26 -25.34 5.16 -3.65
N VAL A 27 -24.04 5.45 -3.49
CA VAL A 27 -23.37 6.53 -4.24
C VAL A 27 -23.48 6.16 -5.72
N THR A 28 -24.16 6.99 -6.50
CA THR A 28 -24.38 6.71 -7.92
C THR A 28 -23.09 6.90 -8.71
N VAL A 29 -22.98 6.20 -9.84
CA VAL A 29 -21.83 6.36 -10.74
C VAL A 29 -21.67 7.83 -11.18
N GLU A 30 -22.78 8.53 -11.40
CA GLU A 30 -22.81 9.94 -11.76
C GLU A 30 -22.27 10.84 -10.64
N ALA A 31 -22.60 10.54 -9.39
CA ALA A 31 -22.08 11.29 -8.23
C ALA A 31 -20.57 11.11 -8.10
N ILE A 32 -20.06 9.87 -8.19
CA ILE A 32 -18.61 9.60 -8.13
C ILE A 32 -17.88 10.30 -9.28
N GLN A 33 -18.44 10.29 -10.49
CA GLN A 33 -17.83 10.97 -11.64
C GLN A 33 -17.77 12.50 -11.46
N SER A 34 -18.80 13.08 -10.84
CA SER A 34 -18.81 14.49 -10.45
C SER A 34 -17.73 14.79 -9.42
N ASP A 35 -17.60 13.95 -8.39
CA ASP A 35 -16.59 14.11 -7.34
C ASP A 35 -15.16 14.00 -7.90
N ILE A 36 -14.91 13.05 -8.82
CA ILE A 36 -13.63 12.94 -9.54
C ILE A 36 -13.32 14.25 -10.27
N THR A 37 -14.30 14.82 -10.98
CA THR A 37 -14.10 16.06 -11.75
C THR A 37 -13.80 17.25 -10.83
N SER A 38 -14.50 17.35 -9.70
CA SER A 38 -14.24 18.38 -8.69
C SER A 38 -12.83 18.23 -8.09
N LYS A 39 -12.47 17.02 -7.66
CA LYS A 39 -11.17 16.75 -7.05
C LYS A 39 -10.01 16.88 -8.02
N GLN A 40 -10.23 16.63 -9.32
CA GLN A 40 -9.21 16.84 -10.35
C GLN A 40 -8.91 18.34 -10.48
N THR A 41 -9.94 19.17 -10.46
CA THR A 41 -9.78 20.64 -10.49
C THR A 41 -9.03 21.15 -9.26
N GLU A 42 -9.34 20.63 -8.07
CA GLU A 42 -8.59 20.96 -6.84
C GLU A 42 -7.12 20.53 -6.92
N TYR A 43 -6.85 19.31 -7.41
CA TYR A 43 -5.50 18.78 -7.60
C TYR A 43 -4.68 19.64 -8.59
N ASP A 44 -5.27 19.98 -9.75
CA ASP A 44 -4.60 20.78 -10.77
C ASP A 44 -4.26 22.19 -10.26
N SER A 45 -5.20 22.81 -9.54
CA SER A 45 -5.00 24.11 -8.89
C SER A 45 -3.89 24.06 -7.83
N ASN A 46 -3.90 23.04 -6.97
CA ASN A 46 -2.87 22.84 -5.96
C ASN A 46 -1.48 22.62 -6.58
N ASN A 47 -1.40 21.85 -7.67
CA ASN A 47 -0.14 21.60 -8.36
C ASN A 47 0.47 22.88 -8.95
N LEU A 48 -0.36 23.77 -9.52
CA LEU A 48 0.09 25.08 -10.00
C LEU A 48 0.59 25.97 -8.86
N ALA A 49 -0.14 26.01 -7.73
CA ALA A 49 0.25 26.77 -6.54
C ALA A 49 1.58 26.25 -5.96
N LEU A 50 1.75 24.93 -5.86
CA LEU A 50 2.97 24.30 -5.37
C LEU A 50 4.17 24.70 -6.24
N GLN A 51 4.03 24.67 -7.56
CA GLN A 51 5.12 25.04 -8.47
C GLN A 51 5.53 26.51 -8.30
N ALA A 52 4.56 27.41 -8.10
CA ALA A 52 4.82 28.82 -7.83
C ALA A 52 5.58 29.01 -6.51
N GLN A 53 5.12 28.36 -5.43
CA GLN A 53 5.78 28.41 -4.12
C GLN A 53 7.20 27.85 -4.15
N MET A 54 7.44 26.76 -4.89
CA MET A 54 8.77 26.18 -5.05
C MET A 54 9.73 27.11 -5.79
N ASN A 55 9.25 27.82 -6.81
CA ASN A 55 10.05 28.81 -7.53
C ASN A 55 10.43 30.00 -6.63
N GLU A 56 9.49 30.47 -5.81
CA GLU A 56 9.73 31.54 -4.84
C GLU A 56 10.74 31.11 -3.77
N ALA A 57 10.59 29.91 -3.19
CA ALA A 57 11.55 29.36 -2.22
C ALA A 57 12.97 29.27 -2.82
N LYS A 58 13.09 28.87 -4.09
CA LYS A 58 14.37 28.82 -4.80
C LYS A 58 15.00 30.21 -4.96
N GLN A 59 14.19 31.22 -5.27
CA GLN A 59 14.66 32.61 -5.36
C GLN A 59 15.16 33.11 -4.00
N MET A 60 14.39 32.90 -2.93
CA MET A 60 14.76 33.34 -1.59
C MET A 60 16.07 32.71 -1.10
N LYS A 61 16.31 31.43 -1.43
CA LYS A 61 17.60 30.75 -1.16
C LYS A 61 18.76 31.37 -1.93
N THR A 62 18.52 31.80 -3.17
CA THR A 62 19.53 32.49 -3.99
C THR A 62 19.90 33.83 -3.34
N GLU A 63 18.90 34.61 -2.92
CA GLU A 63 19.10 35.87 -2.20
C GLU A 63 19.87 35.66 -0.87
N LEU A 64 19.56 34.60 -0.13
CA LEU A 64 20.30 34.24 1.09
C LEU A 64 21.78 33.94 0.80
N SER A 65 22.06 33.23 -0.31
CA SER A 65 23.43 32.98 -0.76
C SER A 65 24.16 34.27 -1.10
N ASP A 66 23.52 35.18 -1.81
CA ASP A 66 24.10 36.48 -2.18
C ASP A 66 24.38 37.35 -0.94
N LEU A 67 23.48 37.36 0.05
CA LEU A 67 23.69 38.04 1.33
C LEU A 67 24.90 37.48 2.08
N ARG A 68 25.10 36.15 2.07
CA ARG A 68 26.26 35.48 2.69
C ARG A 68 27.57 35.86 2.00
N GLU A 69 27.59 35.94 0.68
CA GLU A 69 28.77 36.43 -0.05
C GLU A 69 29.03 37.91 0.22
N LYS A 70 27.98 38.74 0.29
CA LYS A 70 28.09 40.16 0.64
C LYS A 70 28.64 40.36 2.06
N LEU A 71 28.28 39.51 3.01
CA LEU A 71 28.82 39.54 4.37
C LEU A 71 30.35 39.37 4.37
N LYS A 72 30.89 38.43 3.58
CA LYS A 72 32.34 38.24 3.43
C LYS A 72 33.01 39.50 2.89
N LEU A 73 32.37 40.20 1.95
CA LEU A 73 32.88 41.48 1.43
C LEU A 73 32.87 42.56 2.51
N ARG A 74 31.76 42.71 3.25
CA ARG A 74 31.65 43.69 4.34
C ARG A 74 32.67 43.45 5.46
N GLU A 75 33.01 42.19 5.74
CA GLU A 75 34.05 41.87 6.73
C GLU A 75 35.44 42.36 6.29
N ARG A 76 35.76 42.22 4.99
CA ARG A 76 37.00 42.76 4.43
C ARG A 76 37.03 44.28 4.49
N GLU A 77 35.95 44.94 4.07
CA GLU A 77 35.84 46.41 4.11
C GLU A 77 35.98 46.95 5.54
N LYS A 78 35.34 46.30 6.51
CA LYS A 78 35.46 46.62 7.94
C LYS A 78 36.90 46.48 8.44
N SER A 79 37.58 45.41 8.05
CA SER A 79 38.99 45.16 8.42
C SER A 79 39.93 46.23 7.84
N VAL A 80 39.75 46.58 6.55
CA VAL A 80 40.54 47.64 5.89
C VAL A 80 40.28 49.01 6.54
N ALA A 81 39.02 49.35 6.82
CA ALA A 81 38.68 50.61 7.48
C ALA A 81 39.25 50.70 8.91
N LEU A 82 39.32 49.58 9.62
CA LEU A 82 39.97 49.49 10.94
C LEU A 82 41.48 49.72 10.84
N GLU A 83 42.16 49.08 9.89
CA GLU A 83 43.60 49.28 9.66
C GLU A 83 43.92 50.73 9.30
N GLU A 84 43.15 51.34 8.39
CA GLU A 84 43.29 52.75 8.02
C GLU A 84 43.09 53.68 9.23
N MET A 85 42.02 53.46 10.02
CA MET A 85 41.74 54.24 11.23
C MET A 85 42.89 54.11 12.25
N ASN A 86 43.38 52.90 12.48
CA ASN A 86 44.51 52.65 13.38
C ASN A 86 45.78 53.37 12.90
N ALA A 87 46.05 53.37 11.59
CA ALA A 87 47.19 54.09 11.02
C ALA A 87 47.08 55.61 11.22
N GLN A 88 45.89 56.20 11.05
CA GLN A 88 45.65 57.63 11.30
C GLN A 88 45.77 57.96 12.79
N PHE A 89 45.28 57.09 13.67
CA PHE A 89 45.42 57.25 15.12
C PHE A 89 46.91 57.27 15.56
N GLN A 90 47.74 56.40 14.99
CA GLN A 90 49.20 56.40 15.25
C GLN A 90 49.89 57.70 14.78
N ARG A 91 49.38 58.34 13.73
CA ARG A 91 49.89 59.65 13.28
C ARG A 91 49.44 60.77 14.21
N MET A 92 48.19 60.74 14.66
CA MET A 92 47.63 61.72 15.61
C MET A 92 48.39 61.74 16.94
N ILE A 93 48.94 60.60 17.40
CA ILE A 93 49.82 60.55 18.58
C ILE A 93 51.07 61.42 18.40
N LYS A 94 51.59 61.53 17.17
CA LYS A 94 52.78 62.34 16.84
C LYS A 94 52.44 63.79 16.49
N ASP A 95 51.23 64.02 15.96
CA ASP A 95 50.68 65.34 15.63
C ASP A 95 49.25 65.47 16.17
N PRO A 96 49.08 66.06 17.37
CA PRO A 96 47.77 66.21 18.01
C PRO A 96 46.77 67.10 17.23
N SER A 97 47.20 67.82 16.19
CA SER A 97 46.33 68.68 15.38
C SER A 97 45.66 67.95 14.20
N LEU A 98 46.04 66.70 13.94
CA LEU A 98 45.52 65.88 12.84
C LEU A 98 44.06 65.45 13.10
N ASP A 99 43.15 65.81 12.19
CA ASP A 99 41.75 65.36 12.23
C ASP A 99 41.58 63.95 11.67
N ILE A 100 41.11 63.02 12.51
CA ILE A 100 40.85 61.62 12.15
C ILE A 100 39.35 61.30 11.99
N ALA A 101 38.46 62.30 12.10
CA ALA A 101 37.01 62.11 12.10
C ALA A 101 36.52 61.33 10.87
N ALA A 102 37.07 61.59 9.69
CA ALA A 102 36.74 60.87 8.46
C ALA A 102 37.02 59.35 8.55
N SER A 103 38.20 58.97 9.07
CA SER A 103 38.57 57.55 9.23
C SER A 103 37.72 56.85 10.29
N ARG A 104 37.35 57.55 11.37
CA ARG A 104 36.43 57.05 12.40
C ARG A 104 35.01 56.88 11.85
N SER A 105 34.52 57.81 11.03
CA SER A 105 33.21 57.70 10.38
C SER A 105 33.19 56.49 9.45
N ARG A 106 34.20 56.35 8.57
CA ARG A 106 34.33 55.24 7.64
C ARG A 106 34.33 53.88 8.35
N TYR A 107 35.08 53.74 9.45
CA TYR A 107 35.06 52.53 10.24
C TYR A 107 33.67 52.27 10.87
N THR A 108 33.05 53.30 11.46
CA THR A 108 31.71 53.18 12.05
C THR A 108 30.66 52.76 11.04
N GLU A 109 30.69 53.35 9.83
CA GLU A 109 29.82 52.98 8.71
C GLU A 109 30.03 51.53 8.27
N SER A 110 31.29 51.07 8.16
CA SER A 110 31.61 49.69 7.80
C SER A 110 31.13 48.66 8.83
N VAL A 111 31.22 49.00 10.13
CA VAL A 111 30.69 48.17 11.23
C VAL A 111 29.17 48.08 11.16
N ASN A 112 28.50 49.21 10.94
CA ASN A 112 27.04 49.25 10.82
C ASN A 112 26.55 48.48 9.59
N ALA A 113 27.23 48.62 8.45
CA ALA A 113 26.91 47.88 7.23
C ALA A 113 27.11 46.37 7.39
N HIS A 114 28.19 45.95 8.07
CA HIS A 114 28.41 44.54 8.41
C HIS A 114 27.30 44.00 9.33
N LYS A 115 26.97 44.74 10.40
CA LYS A 115 25.91 44.36 11.34
C LYS A 115 24.53 44.28 10.66
N GLN A 116 24.22 45.22 9.77
CA GLN A 116 22.98 45.18 9.00
C GLN A 116 22.93 43.96 8.10
N ASN A 117 24.02 43.64 7.39
CA ASN A 117 24.08 42.43 6.56
C ASN A 117 23.90 41.15 7.38
N GLN A 118 24.44 41.07 8.61
CA GLN A 118 24.18 39.93 9.50
C GLN A 118 22.70 39.80 9.83
N LYS A 119 22.04 40.92 10.13
CA LYS A 119 20.59 40.96 10.38
C LYS A 119 19.80 40.54 9.15
N ASP A 120 20.15 41.05 7.96
CA ASP A 120 19.50 40.69 6.70
C ASP A 120 19.60 39.18 6.42
N ILE A 121 20.73 38.55 6.77
CA ILE A 121 20.91 37.09 6.66
C ILE A 121 19.99 36.34 7.63
N GLU A 122 19.92 36.79 8.88
CA GLU A 122 19.05 36.18 9.90
C GLU A 122 17.58 36.27 9.49
N ASP A 123 17.13 37.47 9.10
CA ASP A 123 15.75 37.72 8.66
C ASP A 123 15.41 36.90 7.40
N GLN A 124 16.33 36.82 6.42
CA GLN A 124 16.13 36.02 5.20
C GLN A 124 16.14 34.51 5.47
N LEU A 125 16.98 34.04 6.40
CA LEU A 125 17.02 32.63 6.78
C LEU A 125 15.66 32.18 7.35
N ILE A 126 15.10 32.97 8.29
CA ILE A 126 13.77 32.70 8.86
C ILE A 126 12.71 32.69 7.76
N ALA A 127 12.76 33.65 6.83
CA ALA A 127 11.80 33.71 5.72
C ALA A 127 11.89 32.48 4.80
N VAL A 128 13.11 32.00 4.50
CA VAL A 128 13.31 30.76 3.73
C VAL A 128 12.74 29.57 4.47
N GLU A 129 13.01 29.42 5.77
CA GLU A 129 12.51 28.31 6.58
C GLU A 129 10.97 28.28 6.64
N ASP A 130 10.34 29.45 6.81
CA ASP A 130 8.87 29.55 6.79
C ASP A 130 8.31 29.23 5.41
N LYS A 131 8.97 29.67 4.33
CA LYS A 131 8.54 29.34 2.97
C LYS A 131 8.66 27.85 2.66
N GLU A 132 9.72 27.21 3.11
CA GLU A 132 9.89 25.76 2.96
C GLU A 132 8.82 24.99 3.75
N ARG A 133 8.39 25.49 4.92
CA ARG A 133 7.27 24.92 5.68
C ARG A 133 5.95 25.03 4.92
N GLU A 134 5.70 26.15 4.24
CA GLU A 134 4.53 26.34 3.37
C GLU A 134 4.53 25.34 2.21
N VAL A 135 5.66 25.24 1.48
CA VAL A 135 5.85 24.28 0.37
C VAL A 135 5.63 22.85 0.85
N ALA A 136 6.15 22.50 2.02
CA ALA A 136 5.96 21.20 2.64
C ALA A 136 4.48 20.88 2.88
N GLY A 137 3.71 21.82 3.46
CA GLY A 137 2.27 21.66 3.68
C GLY A 137 1.50 21.42 2.37
N THR A 138 1.81 22.20 1.33
CA THR A 138 1.19 22.05 0.00
C THR A 138 1.54 20.71 -0.64
N ARG A 139 2.76 20.18 -0.47
CA ARG A 139 3.14 18.84 -0.95
C ARG A 139 2.29 17.73 -0.33
N VAL A 140 2.03 17.79 0.97
CA VAL A 140 1.17 16.80 1.65
C VAL A 140 -0.27 16.91 1.14
N LEU A 141 -0.77 18.12 0.91
CA LEU A 141 -2.11 18.30 0.33
C LEU A 141 -2.20 17.75 -1.10
N LYS A 142 -1.19 18.00 -1.95
CA LYS A 142 -1.10 17.41 -3.30
C LYS A 142 -1.22 15.89 -3.26
N LEU A 143 -0.45 15.26 -2.37
CA LEU A 143 -0.49 13.81 -2.16
C LEU A 143 -1.89 13.34 -1.75
N SER A 144 -2.51 14.07 -0.83
CA SER A 144 -3.85 13.76 -0.33
C SER A 144 -4.89 13.81 -1.44
N LEU A 145 -4.92 14.89 -2.21
CA LEU A 145 -5.83 15.04 -3.36
C LEU A 145 -5.64 13.92 -4.38
N LEU A 146 -4.39 13.56 -4.68
CA LEU A 146 -4.08 12.46 -5.59
C LEU A 146 -4.59 11.11 -5.07
N ASN A 147 -4.39 10.81 -3.78
CA ASN A 147 -4.89 9.57 -3.19
C ASN A 147 -6.42 9.49 -3.19
N THR A 148 -7.11 10.59 -2.88
CA THR A 148 -8.57 10.67 -2.98
C THR A 148 -9.04 10.45 -4.42
N LEU A 149 -8.38 11.06 -5.41
CA LEU A 149 -8.71 10.88 -6.82
C LEU A 149 -8.62 9.42 -7.27
N GLU A 150 -7.51 8.77 -6.95
CA GLU A 150 -7.30 7.35 -7.27
C GLU A 150 -8.30 6.46 -6.54
N GLY A 151 -8.60 6.75 -5.27
CA GLY A 151 -9.65 6.06 -4.51
C GLY A 151 -11.05 6.22 -5.10
N LEU A 152 -11.40 7.40 -5.61
CA LEU A 152 -12.67 7.62 -6.31
C LEU A 152 -12.74 6.83 -7.63
N LYS A 153 -11.63 6.68 -8.35
CA LYS A 153 -11.56 5.82 -9.55
C LYS A 153 -11.75 4.34 -9.20
N GLU A 154 -11.18 3.88 -8.09
CA GLU A 154 -11.42 2.53 -7.55
C GLU A 154 -12.91 2.30 -7.23
N GLN A 155 -13.55 3.25 -6.54
CA GLN A 155 -14.97 3.21 -6.23
C GLN A 155 -15.84 3.26 -7.48
N LEU A 156 -15.49 4.11 -8.45
CA LEU A 156 -16.20 4.24 -9.73
C LEU A 156 -16.27 2.89 -10.44
N ASN A 157 -15.15 2.18 -10.55
CA ASN A 157 -15.10 0.88 -11.23
C ASN A 157 -15.95 -0.17 -10.52
N LYS A 158 -15.94 -0.23 -9.18
CA LYS A 158 -16.84 -1.10 -8.41
C LYS A 158 -18.32 -0.74 -8.65
N SER A 159 -18.67 0.53 -8.55
CA SER A 159 -20.06 1.00 -8.75
C SER A 159 -20.57 0.77 -10.17
N ARG A 160 -19.70 0.87 -11.18
CA ARG A 160 -20.04 0.53 -12.57
C ARG A 160 -20.38 -0.96 -12.72
N VAL A 161 -19.60 -1.85 -12.11
CA VAL A 161 -19.87 -3.30 -12.09
C VAL A 161 -21.21 -3.59 -11.43
N GLU A 162 -21.47 -3.06 -10.23
CA GLU A 162 -22.73 -3.30 -9.51
C GLU A 162 -23.94 -2.74 -10.24
N ARG A 163 -23.81 -1.55 -10.86
CA ARG A 163 -24.86 -0.96 -11.69
C ARG A 163 -25.18 -1.86 -12.87
N LEU A 164 -24.17 -2.31 -13.62
CA LEU A 164 -24.35 -3.18 -14.77
C LEU A 164 -25.00 -4.51 -14.36
N TYR A 165 -24.49 -5.13 -13.28
CA TYR A 165 -25.05 -6.37 -12.72
C TYR A 165 -26.54 -6.21 -12.36
N THR A 166 -26.89 -5.11 -11.69
CA THR A 166 -28.27 -4.85 -11.25
C THR A 166 -29.20 -4.54 -12.42
N GLN A 167 -28.75 -3.72 -13.38
CA GLN A 167 -29.54 -3.38 -14.57
C GLN A 167 -29.80 -4.61 -15.44
N PHE A 168 -28.76 -5.41 -15.68
CA PHE A 168 -28.84 -6.58 -16.55
C PHE A 168 -29.76 -7.66 -15.97
N ASN A 169 -29.68 -7.91 -14.65
CA ASN A 169 -30.46 -8.96 -14.00
C ASN A 169 -31.87 -8.54 -13.58
N LYS A 170 -32.31 -7.33 -13.95
CA LYS A 170 -33.67 -6.85 -13.65
C LYS A 170 -34.70 -7.73 -14.37
N PRO A 171 -35.72 -8.27 -13.68
CA PRO A 171 -36.76 -9.06 -14.34
C PRO A 171 -37.64 -8.19 -15.25
N GLY A 172 -38.18 -8.80 -16.30
CA GLY A 172 -39.09 -8.16 -17.24
C GLY A 172 -40.01 -9.16 -17.92
N GLN A 173 -40.97 -8.63 -18.68
CA GLN A 173 -41.95 -9.42 -19.40
C GLN A 173 -41.89 -9.09 -20.90
N MET A 174 -42.14 -10.09 -21.74
CA MET A 174 -42.22 -9.94 -23.18
C MET A 174 -43.35 -10.77 -23.77
N THR A 175 -44.05 -10.21 -24.74
CA THR A 175 -45.00 -10.95 -25.56
C THR A 175 -44.39 -11.20 -26.93
N VAL A 176 -44.40 -12.45 -27.37
CA VAL A 176 -43.92 -12.87 -28.70
C VAL A 176 -45.00 -13.63 -29.46
N GLN A 177 -44.96 -13.51 -30.78
CA GLN A 177 -45.82 -14.26 -31.68
C GLN A 177 -44.92 -15.08 -32.60
N GLN A 178 -45.16 -16.39 -32.63
CA GLN A 178 -44.38 -17.33 -33.42
C GLN A 178 -45.32 -18.19 -34.27
N SER A 179 -44.96 -18.36 -35.54
CA SER A 179 -45.61 -19.29 -36.46
C SER A 179 -44.60 -20.32 -36.94
N PHE A 180 -45.05 -21.55 -37.14
CA PHE A 180 -44.24 -22.64 -37.67
C PHE A 180 -45.11 -23.56 -38.53
N GLU A 181 -44.59 -23.97 -39.67
CA GLU A 181 -45.24 -24.92 -40.57
C GLU A 181 -45.03 -26.34 -40.03
N CYS A 182 -46.10 -27.03 -39.68
CA CYS A 182 -46.01 -28.39 -39.14
C CYS A 182 -45.63 -29.38 -40.23
N ASP A 183 -44.60 -30.18 -39.96
CA ASP A 183 -44.25 -31.34 -40.76
C ASP A 183 -45.36 -32.39 -40.68
N LEU A 184 -45.82 -32.87 -41.85
CA LEU A 184 -46.89 -33.86 -41.99
C LEU A 184 -46.48 -35.23 -41.44
N GLU A 185 -45.18 -35.50 -41.28
CA GLU A 185 -44.65 -36.74 -40.72
C GLU A 185 -44.59 -36.74 -39.18
N LYS A 186 -44.79 -35.58 -38.53
CA LYS A 186 -44.74 -35.42 -37.07
C LYS A 186 -46.12 -35.37 -36.43
N THR A 187 -46.18 -35.67 -35.14
CA THR A 187 -47.42 -35.50 -34.38
C THR A 187 -47.73 -34.02 -34.14
N LEU A 188 -49.02 -33.70 -34.00
CA LEU A 188 -49.48 -32.36 -33.67
C LEU A 188 -48.84 -31.83 -32.38
N SER A 189 -48.70 -32.69 -31.37
CA SER A 189 -48.08 -32.34 -30.09
C SER A 189 -46.60 -31.98 -30.23
N GLU A 190 -45.86 -32.68 -31.11
CA GLU A 190 -44.47 -32.35 -31.42
C GLU A 190 -44.36 -31.01 -32.14
N CYS A 191 -45.24 -30.74 -33.10
CA CYS A 191 -45.30 -29.44 -33.76
C CYS A 191 -45.55 -28.30 -32.76
N ILE A 192 -46.56 -28.45 -31.90
CA ILE A 192 -46.88 -27.44 -30.86
C ILE A 192 -45.68 -27.19 -29.95
N ARG A 193 -45.03 -28.25 -29.45
CA ARG A 193 -43.86 -28.13 -28.57
C ARG A 193 -42.68 -27.45 -29.28
N GLN A 194 -42.49 -27.73 -30.56
CA GLN A 194 -41.45 -27.08 -31.36
C GLN A 194 -41.74 -25.59 -31.52
N THR A 195 -42.97 -25.20 -31.86
CA THR A 195 -43.37 -23.78 -31.95
C THR A 195 -43.25 -23.05 -30.61
N GLU A 196 -43.62 -23.69 -29.50
CA GLU A 196 -43.41 -23.12 -28.16
C GLU A 196 -41.93 -22.95 -27.81
N THR A 197 -41.07 -23.88 -28.22
CA THR A 197 -39.62 -23.80 -28.03
C THR A 197 -39.03 -22.64 -28.82
N LEU A 198 -39.43 -22.50 -30.10
CA LEU A 198 -39.04 -21.38 -30.95
C LEU A 198 -39.53 -20.04 -30.41
N ALA A 199 -40.76 -19.97 -29.87
CA ALA A 199 -41.27 -18.76 -29.24
C ALA A 199 -40.47 -18.37 -27.99
N LYS A 200 -40.12 -19.34 -27.14
CA LYS A 200 -39.25 -19.12 -25.97
C LYS A 200 -37.85 -18.64 -26.36
N GLN A 201 -37.28 -19.21 -27.43
CA GLN A 201 -36.01 -18.76 -27.99
C GLN A 201 -36.11 -17.32 -28.51
N GLN A 202 -37.11 -17.03 -29.34
CA GLN A 202 -37.37 -15.68 -29.86
C GLN A 202 -37.56 -14.64 -28.74
N ALA A 203 -38.28 -15.01 -27.67
CA ALA A 203 -38.46 -14.14 -26.50
C ALA A 203 -37.14 -13.91 -25.77
N SER A 204 -36.31 -14.94 -25.62
CA SER A 204 -34.99 -14.83 -24.99
C SER A 204 -34.05 -13.93 -25.80
N ASP A 205 -33.99 -14.13 -27.12
CA ASP A 205 -33.14 -13.34 -28.03
C ASP A 205 -33.56 -11.86 -28.04
N ARG A 206 -34.86 -11.59 -28.22
CA ARG A 206 -35.40 -10.21 -28.20
C ARG A 206 -35.23 -9.54 -26.84
N TYR A 207 -35.39 -10.28 -25.75
CA TYR A 207 -35.18 -9.73 -24.41
C TYR A 207 -33.71 -9.43 -24.16
N MET A 208 -32.80 -10.26 -24.69
CA MET A 208 -31.38 -10.01 -24.63
C MET A 208 -30.98 -8.73 -25.37
N ASP A 209 -31.47 -8.54 -26.60
CA ASP A 209 -31.29 -7.30 -27.36
C ASP A 209 -31.83 -6.09 -26.59
N LYS A 210 -33.01 -6.22 -25.98
CA LYS A 210 -33.62 -5.18 -25.17
C LYS A 210 -32.76 -4.82 -23.96
N ILE A 211 -32.25 -5.81 -23.21
CA ILE A 211 -31.37 -5.57 -22.06
C ILE A 211 -30.19 -4.71 -22.50
N PHE A 212 -29.42 -5.14 -23.50
CA PHE A 212 -28.23 -4.41 -23.95
C PHE A 212 -28.54 -3.00 -24.45
N ALA A 213 -29.67 -2.79 -25.12
CA ALA A 213 -30.08 -1.48 -25.60
C ALA A 213 -30.44 -0.51 -24.45
N GLU A 214 -30.97 -1.03 -23.34
CA GLU A 214 -31.44 -0.23 -22.19
C GLU A 214 -30.37 0.00 -21.11
N LEU A 215 -29.20 -0.65 -21.19
CA LEU A 215 -28.09 -0.43 -20.25
C LEU A 215 -27.58 1.01 -20.31
N SER A 216 -27.24 1.58 -19.15
CA SER A 216 -26.65 2.92 -19.07
C SER A 216 -25.31 3.05 -19.82
N GLU A 217 -24.54 1.95 -19.93
CA GLU A 217 -23.26 1.89 -20.64
C GLU A 217 -23.36 1.02 -21.90
N SER A 218 -24.51 1.03 -22.58
CA SER A 218 -24.81 0.18 -23.75
C SER A 218 -23.73 0.21 -24.83
N LYS A 219 -23.18 1.40 -25.13
CA LYS A 219 -22.10 1.56 -26.13
C LYS A 219 -20.82 0.81 -25.74
N SER A 220 -20.38 0.96 -24.50
CA SER A 220 -19.14 0.34 -24.00
C SER A 220 -19.27 -1.17 -23.86
N VAL A 221 -20.47 -1.64 -23.47
CA VAL A 221 -20.76 -3.06 -23.26
C VAL A 221 -20.97 -3.81 -24.58
N ALA A 222 -21.46 -3.12 -25.62
CA ALA A 222 -21.75 -3.75 -26.92
C ALA A 222 -20.52 -4.35 -27.61
N THR A 223 -19.33 -3.77 -27.42
CA THR A 223 -18.07 -4.28 -28.00
C THR A 223 -17.69 -5.66 -27.48
N GLN A 224 -18.13 -6.01 -26.26
CA GLN A 224 -17.79 -7.25 -25.57
C GLN A 224 -18.97 -8.23 -25.49
N ARG A 225 -20.08 -7.94 -26.18
CA ARG A 225 -21.34 -8.71 -26.10
C ARG A 225 -21.15 -10.19 -26.45
N GLU A 226 -20.47 -10.49 -27.56
CA GLU A 226 -20.25 -11.87 -28.01
C GLU A 226 -19.26 -12.63 -27.12
N GLY A 227 -18.30 -11.92 -26.52
CA GLY A 227 -17.26 -12.52 -25.68
C GLY A 227 -17.71 -12.85 -24.26
N ALA A 228 -18.75 -12.21 -23.73
CA ALA A 228 -19.05 -12.27 -22.28
C ALA A 228 -19.92 -13.46 -21.82
N ASP A 229 -20.28 -14.40 -22.70
CA ASP A 229 -21.09 -15.60 -22.39
C ASP A 229 -22.37 -15.29 -21.59
N THR A 230 -23.02 -14.19 -21.94
CA THR A 230 -24.19 -13.69 -21.22
C THR A 230 -25.44 -14.50 -21.57
N SER A 231 -26.38 -14.62 -20.62
CA SER A 231 -27.59 -15.44 -20.81
C SER A 231 -28.82 -14.82 -20.16
N VAL A 232 -29.98 -15.30 -20.59
CA VAL A 232 -31.30 -14.95 -20.04
C VAL A 232 -31.95 -16.22 -19.48
N LYS A 233 -32.62 -16.09 -18.34
CA LYS A 233 -33.44 -17.13 -17.73
C LYS A 233 -34.91 -16.86 -18.00
N ILE A 234 -35.63 -17.86 -18.48
CA ILE A 234 -37.09 -17.85 -18.55
C ILE A 234 -37.61 -18.22 -17.16
N VAL A 235 -38.28 -17.27 -16.50
CA VAL A 235 -38.90 -17.46 -15.19
C VAL A 235 -40.27 -18.11 -15.37
N LYS A 236 -41.05 -17.65 -16.36
CA LYS A 236 -42.40 -18.13 -16.64
C LYS A 236 -42.74 -17.95 -18.12
N ALA A 237 -43.52 -18.85 -18.69
CA ALA A 237 -44.01 -18.74 -20.07
C ALA A 237 -45.45 -19.24 -20.14
N ILE A 238 -46.36 -18.41 -20.66
CA ILE A 238 -47.79 -18.71 -20.80
C ILE A 238 -48.21 -18.45 -22.24
N VAL A 239 -48.81 -19.45 -22.90
CA VAL A 239 -49.47 -19.28 -24.19
C VAL A 239 -50.80 -18.57 -23.96
N THR A 240 -50.97 -17.38 -24.53
CA THR A 240 -52.18 -16.57 -24.40
C THR A 240 -53.15 -16.81 -25.54
N GLU A 241 -52.63 -17.05 -26.75
CA GLU A 241 -53.42 -17.31 -27.95
C GLU A 241 -52.76 -18.42 -28.76
N LYS A 242 -53.58 -19.20 -29.47
CA LYS A 242 -53.12 -20.24 -30.39
C LYS A 242 -54.12 -20.44 -31.51
N ALA A 243 -53.63 -20.61 -32.73
CA ALA A 243 -54.45 -20.80 -33.92
C ALA A 243 -53.75 -21.68 -34.95
N PHE A 244 -54.54 -22.44 -35.70
CA PHE A 244 -54.12 -23.07 -36.94
C PHE A 244 -54.65 -22.25 -38.12
N SER A 245 -53.82 -22.06 -39.14
CA SER A 245 -54.21 -21.38 -40.37
C SER A 245 -53.61 -22.06 -41.61
N GLY A 246 -54.30 -21.95 -42.75
CA GLY A 246 -53.84 -22.49 -44.03
C GLY A 246 -53.58 -24.01 -44.04
N PHE A 247 -52.60 -24.44 -44.84
CA PHE A 247 -52.12 -25.82 -44.90
C PHE A 247 -51.04 -26.04 -43.82
N ALA A 248 -51.45 -26.48 -42.63
CA ALA A 248 -50.58 -26.93 -41.54
C ALA A 248 -49.72 -25.87 -40.82
N ASN A 249 -50.03 -24.57 -40.90
CA ASN A 249 -49.36 -23.57 -40.06
C ASN A 249 -49.98 -23.49 -38.67
N TYR A 250 -49.13 -23.65 -37.64
CA TYR A 250 -49.49 -23.38 -36.25
C TYR A 250 -48.86 -22.08 -35.79
N SER A 251 -49.69 -21.17 -35.26
CA SER A 251 -49.24 -19.92 -34.67
C SER A 251 -49.69 -19.80 -33.21
N LEU A 252 -48.84 -19.18 -32.39
CA LEU A 252 -49.14 -18.90 -31.00
C LEU A 252 -48.63 -17.52 -30.59
N THR A 253 -49.32 -16.94 -29.62
CA THR A 253 -48.87 -15.75 -28.87
C THR A 253 -48.51 -16.20 -27.46
N MET A 254 -47.34 -15.80 -26.96
CA MET A 254 -46.82 -16.21 -25.66
C MET A 254 -46.36 -15.00 -24.86
N ALA A 255 -46.84 -14.89 -23.62
CA ALA A 255 -46.30 -13.98 -22.62
C ALA A 255 -45.22 -14.71 -21.81
N VAL A 256 -44.02 -14.13 -21.76
CA VAL A 256 -42.84 -14.73 -21.13
C VAL A 256 -42.27 -13.75 -20.10
N ASP A 257 -42.12 -14.19 -18.86
CA ASP A 257 -41.39 -13.48 -17.82
C ASP A 257 -39.94 -13.96 -17.85
N LEU A 258 -39.01 -13.03 -18.03
CA LEU A 258 -37.58 -13.27 -18.22
C LEU A 258 -36.77 -12.48 -17.19
N ALA A 259 -35.56 -12.94 -16.90
CA ALA A 259 -34.57 -12.19 -16.15
C ALA A 259 -33.18 -12.44 -16.73
N GLY A 260 -32.33 -11.41 -16.74
CA GLY A 260 -30.92 -11.61 -17.06
C GLY A 260 -30.23 -12.57 -16.10
N ASN A 261 -29.17 -13.22 -16.58
CA ASN A 261 -28.32 -14.11 -15.81
C ASN A 261 -26.84 -13.76 -16.03
N LEU A 262 -26.49 -12.53 -15.65
CA LEU A 262 -25.13 -12.01 -15.67
C LEU A 262 -24.48 -12.23 -14.31
N THR A 263 -23.29 -12.81 -14.31
CA THR A 263 -22.42 -12.87 -13.12
C THR A 263 -21.52 -11.64 -13.05
N ARG A 264 -21.02 -11.28 -11.86
CA ARG A 264 -20.06 -10.16 -11.73
C ARG A 264 -18.81 -10.33 -12.60
N PRO A 265 -18.15 -11.50 -12.66
CA PRO A 265 -17.00 -11.69 -13.57
C PRO A 265 -17.31 -11.40 -15.05
N GLN A 266 -18.51 -11.73 -15.50
CA GLN A 266 -18.99 -11.38 -16.85
C GLN A 266 -19.26 -9.89 -16.97
N ALA A 267 -19.77 -9.23 -15.94
CA ALA A 267 -19.90 -7.77 -15.89
C ALA A 267 -18.54 -7.06 -16.02
N CYS A 268 -17.49 -7.53 -15.34
CA CYS A 268 -16.13 -7.02 -15.56
C CYS A 268 -15.67 -7.22 -17.00
N LYS A 269 -15.92 -8.40 -17.57
CA LYS A 269 -15.55 -8.69 -18.97
C LYS A 269 -16.24 -7.73 -19.95
N LEU A 270 -17.52 -7.45 -19.72
CA LEU A 270 -18.30 -6.48 -20.49
C LEU A 270 -17.79 -5.03 -20.35
N LEU A 271 -17.23 -4.67 -19.19
CA LEU A 271 -16.70 -3.34 -18.92
C LEU A 271 -15.19 -3.21 -19.17
N GLU A 272 -14.54 -4.29 -19.64
CA GLU A 272 -13.08 -4.39 -19.79
C GLU A 272 -12.32 -4.06 -18.49
N LEU A 273 -12.91 -4.41 -17.35
CA LEU A 273 -12.34 -4.18 -16.03
C LEU A 273 -11.58 -5.40 -15.51
N ASN A 274 -10.58 -5.16 -14.68
CA ASN A 274 -9.87 -6.22 -13.98
C ASN A 274 -10.82 -7.00 -13.07
N GLN A 275 -10.70 -8.34 -13.07
CA GLN A 275 -11.58 -9.23 -12.31
C GLN A 275 -11.60 -8.96 -10.80
N ARG A 276 -10.60 -8.25 -10.23
CA ARG A 276 -10.60 -7.84 -8.82
C ARG A 276 -11.80 -6.96 -8.43
N PHE A 277 -12.39 -6.23 -9.38
CA PHE A 277 -13.59 -5.42 -9.13
C PHE A 277 -14.88 -6.24 -9.07
N CYS A 278 -14.82 -7.53 -9.42
CA CYS A 278 -15.97 -8.39 -9.61
C CYS A 278 -16.10 -9.53 -8.59
N VAL A 279 -15.29 -9.48 -7.54
CA VAL A 279 -15.48 -10.31 -6.35
C VAL A 279 -16.49 -9.58 -5.46
N ALA A 280 -17.55 -10.26 -5.03
CA ALA A 280 -18.44 -9.69 -4.03
C ALA A 280 -17.63 -9.39 -2.77
N ASP A 281 -17.75 -8.18 -2.22
CA ASP A 281 -17.10 -7.83 -0.96
C ASP A 281 -17.53 -8.87 0.08
N SER A 282 -16.61 -9.75 0.48
CA SER A 282 -16.86 -10.68 1.57
C SER A 282 -16.85 -9.88 2.85
N VAL A 283 -17.97 -9.24 3.16
CA VAL A 283 -18.25 -8.73 4.50
C VAL A 283 -18.33 -9.96 5.41
N LYS A 284 -17.19 -10.41 5.92
CA LYS A 284 -17.16 -11.29 7.08
C LYS A 284 -17.38 -10.38 8.28
N THR A 285 -18.61 -10.39 8.77
CA THR A 285 -18.92 -9.95 10.13
C THR A 285 -18.04 -10.75 11.09
N ASN A 286 -17.14 -10.05 11.78
CA ASN A 286 -16.34 -10.61 12.86
C ASN A 286 -17.27 -11.20 13.92
N THR A 287 -17.41 -12.52 13.92
CA THR A 287 -17.76 -13.27 15.12
C THR A 287 -16.46 -13.85 15.64
N VAL A 288 -15.90 -13.17 16.63
CA VAL A 288 -14.84 -13.69 17.49
C VAL A 288 -15.41 -14.90 18.23
N PRO A 289 -14.84 -16.11 18.15
CA PRO A 289 -15.07 -17.11 19.17
C PRO A 289 -14.08 -16.83 20.29
N ALA A 290 -14.63 -16.39 21.42
CA ALA A 290 -13.93 -16.28 22.69
C ALA A 290 -13.23 -17.59 23.05
N ALA A 291 -12.01 -17.47 23.55
CA ALA A 291 -11.31 -18.52 24.27
C ALA A 291 -12.17 -19.00 25.44
N ASN A 292 -12.44 -20.30 25.50
CA ASN A 292 -12.83 -20.99 26.73
C ASN A 292 -12.17 -22.37 26.75
N THR A 293 -11.17 -22.51 27.61
CA THR A 293 -10.68 -23.78 28.13
C THR A 293 -11.79 -24.45 28.97
N PRO A 294 -11.91 -25.78 28.95
CA PRO A 294 -11.56 -26.49 30.18
C PRO A 294 -10.78 -27.80 29.97
N ALA A 295 -10.10 -28.18 31.05
CA ALA A 295 -9.20 -29.32 31.18
C ALA A 295 -9.83 -30.71 30.96
N GLY A 296 -9.03 -31.58 30.34
CA GLY A 296 -8.85 -33.02 30.56
C GLY A 296 -10.05 -33.94 30.81
N GLN A 297 -10.19 -34.98 29.97
CA GLN A 297 -10.22 -36.40 30.40
C GLN A 297 -10.10 -37.36 29.20
N ASN A 298 -9.52 -38.54 29.47
CA ASN A 298 -8.97 -39.53 28.52
C ASN A 298 -10.01 -40.50 27.91
N LYS A 299 -9.76 -40.86 26.63
CA LYS A 299 -9.88 -42.22 25.99
C LYS A 299 -11.30 -42.79 25.65
N PRO A 300 -11.44 -43.79 24.73
CA PRO A 300 -11.21 -43.71 23.27
C PRO A 300 -12.26 -44.51 22.44
N VAL A 301 -12.69 -44.09 21.23
CA VAL A 301 -13.39 -45.01 20.29
C VAL A 301 -13.02 -44.77 18.82
N ALA A 302 -12.34 -45.78 18.28
CA ALA A 302 -12.19 -46.36 16.93
C ALA A 302 -12.56 -45.62 15.61
N PRO A 303 -11.89 -45.99 14.49
CA PRO A 303 -11.55 -45.08 13.40
C PRO A 303 -12.37 -45.27 12.12
N VAL A 304 -12.57 -44.16 11.41
CA VAL A 304 -12.99 -44.14 10.01
C VAL A 304 -11.81 -44.50 9.12
N LYS A 305 -11.97 -45.56 8.32
CA LYS A 305 -10.98 -46.11 7.39
C LYS A 305 -10.63 -45.11 6.29
N VAL A 306 -9.39 -44.63 6.29
CA VAL A 306 -8.70 -44.13 5.09
C VAL A 306 -7.64 -45.17 4.76
N ALA A 307 -7.61 -45.61 3.51
CA ALA A 307 -6.63 -46.59 3.02
C ALA A 307 -5.19 -46.09 3.30
N PRO A 308 -4.25 -46.99 3.65
CA PRO A 308 -2.93 -46.59 4.07
C PRO A 308 -2.19 -45.99 2.87
N LYS A 309 -1.89 -44.69 2.91
CA LYS A 309 -0.72 -44.19 2.18
C LYS A 309 0.46 -44.88 2.81
N VAL A 310 1.17 -45.68 2.04
CA VAL A 310 2.39 -46.34 2.50
C VAL A 310 3.30 -45.23 3.03
N MET A 311 3.66 -45.34 4.32
CA MET A 311 4.53 -44.37 4.97
C MET A 311 5.93 -44.94 4.94
N HIS A 312 6.89 -44.12 4.55
CA HIS A 312 8.29 -44.46 4.50
C HIS A 312 9.07 -43.61 5.49
N GLU A 313 10.03 -44.24 6.16
CA GLU A 313 10.92 -43.52 7.07
C GLU A 313 11.95 -42.73 6.25
N MET A 314 12.00 -41.42 6.49
CA MET A 314 13.06 -40.53 6.02
C MET A 314 14.00 -40.23 7.19
N THR A 315 15.25 -40.66 7.09
CA THR A 315 16.30 -40.32 8.06
C THR A 315 17.25 -39.29 7.49
N VAL A 316 17.45 -38.18 8.20
CA VAL A 316 18.36 -37.10 7.80
C VAL A 316 19.47 -36.96 8.82
N ARG A 317 20.71 -36.96 8.33
CA ARG A 317 21.93 -36.81 9.12
C ARG A 317 22.85 -35.80 8.46
N SER A 318 23.46 -34.91 9.24
CA SER A 318 24.55 -34.08 8.76
C SER A 318 25.81 -34.22 9.63
N ASN A 319 26.94 -33.78 9.08
CA ASN A 319 28.24 -33.70 9.74
C ASN A 319 28.35 -32.56 10.77
N VAL A 320 27.34 -31.70 10.93
CA VAL A 320 27.35 -30.53 11.82
C VAL A 320 26.21 -30.59 12.82
N PHE A 321 26.48 -30.26 14.09
CA PHE A 321 25.49 -30.29 15.16
C PHE A 321 24.64 -29.00 15.23
N GLY A 322 23.36 -29.14 15.55
CA GLY A 322 22.40 -28.03 15.69
C GLY A 322 22.07 -27.32 14.37
N ASP A 323 22.01 -28.07 13.28
CA ASP A 323 21.37 -27.67 12.02
C ASP A 323 19.83 -27.70 12.15
N GLU A 324 19.09 -27.18 11.18
CA GLU A 324 17.63 -27.20 11.14
C GLU A 324 17.18 -27.85 9.83
N VAL A 325 16.27 -28.82 9.91
CA VAL A 325 15.76 -29.58 8.77
C VAL A 325 14.33 -29.14 8.46
N TYR A 326 14.10 -28.72 7.23
CA TYR A 326 12.79 -28.42 6.68
C TYR A 326 12.37 -29.50 5.69
N ILE A 327 11.13 -29.96 5.79
CA ILE A 327 10.54 -30.88 4.82
C ILE A 327 9.27 -30.24 4.27
N ASN A 328 9.22 -30.03 2.95
CA ASN A 328 8.15 -29.29 2.27
C ASN A 328 7.89 -27.88 2.88
N GLY A 329 8.96 -27.21 3.34
CA GLY A 329 8.89 -25.87 3.92
C GLY A 329 8.45 -25.80 5.39
N VAL A 330 8.22 -26.94 6.05
CA VAL A 330 7.89 -27.02 7.49
C VAL A 330 9.12 -27.52 8.26
N SER A 331 9.45 -26.90 9.39
CA SER A 331 10.60 -27.29 10.23
C SER A 331 10.28 -28.56 11.04
N TYR A 332 11.26 -29.48 11.09
CA TYR A 332 11.19 -30.74 11.83
C TYR A 332 12.28 -30.86 12.91
N GLY A 333 13.05 -29.79 13.17
CA GLY A 333 14.13 -29.76 14.14
C GLY A 333 15.50 -30.12 13.55
N SER A 334 16.44 -30.51 14.42
CA SER A 334 17.85 -30.73 14.06
C SER A 334 18.20 -32.18 13.75
N THR A 335 19.30 -32.41 13.01
CA THR A 335 19.82 -33.76 12.79
C THR A 335 20.49 -34.33 14.06
N LYS A 336 20.44 -35.63 14.33
CA LYS A 336 19.82 -36.74 13.56
C LYS A 336 18.29 -36.70 13.67
N LEU A 337 17.64 -36.63 12.52
CA LEU A 337 16.18 -36.63 12.40
C LEU A 337 15.71 -37.92 11.73
N SER A 338 14.65 -38.54 12.25
CA SER A 338 13.95 -39.67 11.61
C SER A 338 12.45 -39.39 11.66
N VAL A 339 11.81 -39.29 10.49
CA VAL A 339 10.39 -38.93 10.35
C VAL A 339 9.68 -39.84 9.36
N MET A 340 8.41 -40.13 9.62
CA MET A 340 7.58 -40.91 8.70
C MET A 340 6.86 -39.98 7.74
N LEU A 341 7.06 -40.17 6.44
CA LEU A 341 6.45 -39.37 5.38
C LEU A 341 5.64 -40.27 4.43
N PRO A 342 4.54 -39.77 3.85
CA PRO A 342 3.77 -40.53 2.87
C PRO A 342 4.61 -40.78 1.61
N GLU A 343 4.30 -41.85 0.87
CA GLU A 343 4.84 -42.04 -0.47
C GLU A 343 4.56 -40.81 -1.36
N GLY A 344 5.59 -40.29 -2.02
CA GLY A 344 5.50 -39.13 -2.90
C GLY A 344 6.72 -38.21 -2.88
N LYS A 345 6.64 -37.09 -3.60
CA LYS A 345 7.73 -36.12 -3.72
C LYS A 345 7.81 -35.23 -2.48
N HIS A 346 8.99 -35.17 -1.88
CA HIS A 346 9.32 -34.32 -0.75
C HIS A 346 10.55 -33.48 -1.05
N SER A 347 10.54 -32.20 -0.69
CA SER A 347 11.74 -31.39 -0.64
C SER A 347 12.32 -31.44 0.77
N VAL A 348 13.60 -31.81 0.91
CA VAL A 348 14.33 -31.78 2.16
C VAL A 348 15.38 -30.69 2.08
N GLU A 349 15.35 -29.75 3.02
CA GLU A 349 16.29 -28.65 3.14
C GLU A 349 16.97 -28.71 4.51
N ILE A 350 18.30 -28.61 4.56
CA ILE A 350 19.09 -28.61 5.80
C ILE A 350 19.88 -27.30 5.87
N VAL A 351 19.63 -26.53 6.93
CA VAL A 351 20.17 -25.19 7.13
C VAL A 351 21.06 -25.17 8.37
N LYS A 352 22.26 -24.58 8.25
CA LYS A 352 23.12 -24.30 9.39
C LYS A 352 23.86 -22.97 9.17
N VAL A 353 23.82 -22.09 10.17
CA VAL A 353 24.55 -20.82 10.15
C VAL A 353 26.05 -21.06 9.86
N GLY A 354 26.56 -20.44 8.80
CA GLY A 354 27.95 -20.55 8.34
C GLY A 354 28.25 -21.72 7.40
N TYR A 355 27.24 -22.45 6.93
CA TYR A 355 27.37 -23.55 5.97
C TYR A 355 26.39 -23.37 4.81
N LYS A 356 26.74 -23.88 3.63
CA LYS A 356 25.84 -23.86 2.47
C LYS A 356 24.60 -24.73 2.76
N THR A 357 23.42 -24.15 2.57
CA THR A 357 22.15 -24.88 2.64
C THR A 357 22.16 -26.04 1.66
N TYR A 358 21.78 -27.22 2.15
CA TYR A 358 21.61 -28.41 1.32
C TYR A 358 20.14 -28.58 1.00
N VAL A 359 19.80 -28.72 -0.29
CA VAL A 359 18.43 -28.99 -0.74
C VAL A 359 18.44 -30.22 -1.63
N GLU A 360 17.55 -31.18 -1.33
CA GLU A 360 17.34 -32.38 -2.13
C GLU A 360 15.85 -32.64 -2.31
N TYR A 361 15.46 -33.01 -3.53
CA TYR A 361 14.09 -33.45 -3.83
C TYR A 361 14.07 -34.96 -3.92
N VAL A 362 13.38 -35.61 -2.98
CA VAL A 362 13.26 -37.06 -2.91
C VAL A 362 11.87 -37.49 -3.32
N ASP A 363 11.76 -38.34 -4.34
CA ASP A 363 10.54 -39.09 -4.63
C ASP A 363 10.54 -40.37 -3.77
N LEU A 364 9.88 -40.27 -2.61
CA LEU A 364 9.96 -41.26 -1.54
C LEU A 364 9.06 -42.45 -1.84
N LYS A 365 9.65 -43.57 -2.26
CA LYS A 365 8.96 -44.85 -2.59
C LYS A 365 9.30 -46.00 -1.64
N GLN A 366 10.28 -45.78 -0.77
CA GLN A 366 10.77 -46.72 0.24
C GLN A 366 11.51 -45.91 1.31
N ASN A 367 11.88 -46.53 2.44
CA ASN A 367 12.68 -45.85 3.46
C ASN A 367 13.95 -45.28 2.84
N HIS A 368 14.27 -44.03 3.18
CA HIS A 368 15.35 -43.29 2.55
C HIS A 368 16.20 -42.60 3.62
N MET A 369 17.52 -42.58 3.41
CA MET A 369 18.44 -41.92 4.32
C MET A 369 19.29 -40.92 3.54
N ILE A 370 19.25 -39.68 3.99
CA ILE A 370 20.08 -38.60 3.50
C ILE A 370 21.21 -38.39 4.50
N ASN A 371 22.46 -38.59 4.06
CA ASN A 371 23.65 -38.24 4.81
C ASN A 371 24.34 -37.07 4.12
N VAL A 372 24.34 -35.91 4.76
CA VAL A 372 24.85 -34.67 4.18
C VAL A 372 26.17 -34.28 4.83
N ASN A 373 27.12 -33.91 3.98
CA ASN A 373 28.34 -33.23 4.41
C ASN A 373 28.20 -31.74 4.10
N LEU A 374 27.65 -30.98 5.05
CA LEU A 374 27.52 -29.53 4.97
C LEU A 374 28.91 -28.90 4.88
N VAL A 375 29.09 -28.07 3.87
CA VAL A 375 30.35 -27.37 3.57
C VAL A 375 30.29 -25.95 4.12
N LYS A 376 31.33 -25.52 4.84
CA LYS A 376 31.45 -24.15 5.37
C LYS A 376 31.40 -23.12 4.23
N GLU A 377 30.66 -22.06 4.45
CA GLU A 377 30.45 -21.02 3.46
C GLU A 377 31.61 -20.01 3.50
N THR A 378 32.39 -19.93 2.42
CA THR A 378 33.41 -18.90 2.21
C THR A 378 32.72 -17.62 1.73
N LYS A 379 32.57 -16.63 2.62
CA LYS A 379 31.78 -15.39 2.46
C LYS A 379 31.75 -14.81 1.03
N LYS A 380 30.65 -15.09 0.33
CA LYS A 380 29.98 -14.17 -0.60
C LYS A 380 28.55 -14.05 -0.07
N PHE A 381 28.02 -12.83 0.07
CA PHE A 381 26.59 -12.68 0.35
C PHE A 381 25.83 -13.33 -0.81
N SER A 382 25.18 -14.47 -0.57
CA SER A 382 24.27 -15.05 -1.54
C SER A 382 22.93 -14.32 -1.44
N LYS A 383 22.30 -14.05 -2.59
CA LYS A 383 20.98 -13.43 -2.69
C LYS A 383 20.01 -13.99 -1.64
N GLY A 384 19.48 -13.14 -0.77
CA GLY A 384 18.48 -13.51 0.25
C GLY A 384 19.01 -14.23 1.49
N SER A 385 20.32 -14.31 1.72
CA SER A 385 20.86 -14.85 2.97
C SER A 385 20.45 -13.98 4.16
N SER A 386 19.98 -14.59 5.25
CA SER A 386 19.60 -13.87 6.46
C SER A 386 20.83 -13.38 7.24
N ILE A 387 20.78 -12.14 7.71
CA ILE A 387 21.78 -11.48 8.55
C ILE A 387 21.07 -10.98 9.80
N GLN A 388 21.59 -11.29 10.99
CA GLN A 388 21.07 -10.79 12.24
C GLN A 388 22.23 -10.55 13.20
N ASP A 389 22.43 -9.30 13.59
CA ASP A 389 23.50 -8.89 14.51
C ASP A 389 22.95 -8.81 15.95
N SER A 390 23.80 -9.08 16.94
CA SER A 390 23.43 -8.93 18.36
C SER A 390 23.57 -7.47 18.80
N ILE A 391 22.57 -6.99 19.56
CA ILE A 391 22.53 -5.63 20.14
C ILE A 391 23.15 -5.62 21.56
N GLY A 392 23.61 -6.77 22.07
CA GLY A 392 24.06 -6.95 23.46
C GLY A 392 23.01 -7.65 24.33
N ASP A 393 23.38 -8.07 25.53
CA ASP A 393 22.50 -8.70 26.54
C ASP A 393 21.64 -9.87 26.02
N ASN A 394 22.23 -10.73 25.16
CA ASN A 394 21.55 -11.83 24.46
C ASN A 394 20.36 -11.41 23.57
N LYS A 395 20.19 -10.12 23.29
CA LYS A 395 19.19 -9.60 22.35
C LYS A 395 19.75 -9.57 20.93
N GLN A 396 18.84 -9.76 19.99
CA GLN A 396 19.13 -9.73 18.56
C GLN A 396 18.49 -8.48 17.95
N GLY A 397 19.18 -7.89 16.99
CA GLY A 397 18.62 -6.81 16.19
C GLY A 397 17.66 -7.30 15.13
N PRO A 398 17.15 -6.37 14.30
CA PRO A 398 16.22 -6.71 13.24
C PRO A 398 16.88 -7.68 12.26
N ARG A 399 16.08 -8.62 11.74
CA ARG A 399 16.53 -9.52 10.67
C ARG A 399 16.67 -8.74 9.38
N LEU A 400 17.79 -8.96 8.70
CA LEU A 400 18.10 -8.42 7.40
C LEU A 400 18.22 -9.58 6.40
N VAL A 401 18.05 -9.27 5.12
CA VAL A 401 18.39 -10.13 3.99
C VAL A 401 19.48 -9.48 3.15
N ALA A 402 20.37 -10.30 2.59
CA ALA A 402 21.40 -9.79 1.70
C ALA A 402 20.86 -9.46 0.30
N VAL A 403 21.04 -8.19 -0.08
CA VAL A 403 20.76 -7.66 -1.41
C VAL A 403 22.08 -7.61 -2.18
N THR A 404 22.16 -8.35 -3.28
CA THR A 404 23.39 -8.46 -4.08
C THR A 404 23.60 -7.21 -4.92
N ALA A 405 24.86 -6.88 -5.20
CA ALA A 405 25.22 -5.84 -6.17
C ALA A 405 24.65 -6.13 -7.57
N GLY A 406 24.41 -5.08 -8.36
CA GLY A 406 23.95 -5.20 -9.74
C GLY A 406 23.33 -3.91 -10.29
N ASP A 407 22.97 -3.96 -11.57
CA ASP A 407 22.38 -2.85 -12.30
C ASP A 407 20.86 -2.98 -12.40
N PHE A 408 20.16 -1.85 -12.41
CA PHE A 408 18.73 -1.81 -12.73
C PHE A 408 18.30 -0.48 -13.35
N LYS A 409 17.05 -0.45 -13.80
CA LYS A 409 16.38 0.77 -14.24
C LYS A 409 15.49 1.28 -13.11
N MET A 410 15.79 2.49 -12.62
CA MET A 410 15.01 3.18 -11.59
C MET A 410 13.97 4.09 -12.24
N GLY A 411 12.77 4.17 -11.67
CA GLY A 411 11.66 5.01 -12.13
C GLY A 411 10.53 4.25 -12.84
N ASP A 412 9.59 4.97 -13.43
CA ASP A 412 8.40 4.43 -14.10
C ASP A 412 8.74 3.79 -15.47
N ILE A 413 9.03 2.49 -15.48
CA ILE A 413 9.38 1.71 -16.69
C ILE A 413 8.15 1.47 -17.57
N THR A 414 6.97 1.34 -16.97
CA THR A 414 5.73 0.93 -17.67
C THR A 414 5.02 2.11 -18.31
N GLY A 415 5.36 3.34 -17.92
CA GLY A 415 4.74 4.55 -18.43
C GLY A 415 3.37 4.86 -17.80
N ARG A 416 3.05 4.23 -16.66
CA ARG A 416 1.78 4.39 -15.94
C ARG A 416 1.88 5.24 -14.67
N GLY A 417 3.10 5.69 -14.33
CA GLY A 417 3.37 6.41 -13.11
C GLY A 417 3.21 7.93 -13.17
N LEU A 418 3.50 8.55 -12.02
CA LEU A 418 3.47 9.99 -11.85
C LEU A 418 4.65 10.66 -12.56
N ASP A 419 4.52 11.95 -12.86
CA ASP A 419 5.56 12.71 -13.56
C ASP A 419 6.91 12.71 -12.81
N ASN A 420 6.87 12.68 -11.47
CA ASN A 420 8.07 12.67 -10.62
C ASN A 420 8.73 11.29 -10.50
N GLU A 421 8.19 10.25 -11.15
CA GLU A 421 8.81 8.92 -11.29
C GLU A 421 9.64 8.81 -12.58
N ARG A 422 9.75 9.91 -13.34
CA ARG A 422 10.45 10.00 -14.63
C ARG A 422 11.56 11.07 -14.58
N PRO A 423 12.59 10.96 -15.44
CA PRO A 423 12.84 9.90 -16.42
C PRO A 423 13.32 8.60 -15.77
N VAL A 424 13.20 7.49 -16.51
CA VAL A 424 13.84 6.23 -16.12
C VAL A 424 15.35 6.37 -16.24
N VAL A 425 16.08 6.06 -15.17
CA VAL A 425 17.54 6.18 -15.11
C VAL A 425 18.19 4.82 -14.83
N SER A 426 19.32 4.54 -15.45
CA SER A 426 20.14 3.38 -15.09
C SER A 426 20.86 3.66 -13.77
N TYR A 427 20.78 2.72 -12.83
CA TYR A 427 21.37 2.85 -11.51
C TYR A 427 22.13 1.56 -11.17
N THR A 428 23.31 1.70 -10.58
CA THR A 428 24.21 0.59 -10.24
C THR A 428 24.37 0.52 -8.73
N ILE A 429 24.06 -0.65 -8.16
CA ILE A 429 24.40 -1.01 -6.79
C ILE A 429 25.80 -1.64 -6.83
N GLU A 430 26.80 -0.87 -6.42
CA GLU A 430 28.21 -1.26 -6.52
C GLU A 430 28.59 -2.39 -5.54
N GLU A 431 28.07 -2.31 -4.30
CA GLU A 431 28.35 -3.28 -3.26
C GLU A 431 27.08 -3.96 -2.75
N SER A 432 27.21 -5.22 -2.34
CA SER A 432 26.11 -5.93 -1.69
C SER A 432 25.93 -5.41 -0.26
N PHE A 433 24.68 -5.22 0.15
CA PHE A 433 24.32 -4.70 1.46
C PHE A 433 23.23 -5.56 2.11
N GLY A 434 23.04 -5.43 3.42
CA GLY A 434 21.91 -6.01 4.13
C GLY A 434 20.73 -5.04 4.14
N MET A 435 19.50 -5.54 3.97
CA MET A 435 18.29 -4.72 4.10
C MET A 435 17.27 -5.43 4.99
N GLY A 436 16.55 -4.67 5.83
CA GLY A 436 15.54 -5.18 6.75
C GLY A 436 14.56 -6.10 6.02
N GLU A 437 14.47 -7.35 6.49
CA GLU A 437 13.57 -8.38 5.93
C GLU A 437 12.12 -7.87 5.88
N LYS A 438 11.76 -7.01 6.83
CA LYS A 438 10.47 -6.35 7.01
C LYS A 438 10.69 -4.92 7.56
N GLU A 439 9.63 -4.14 7.66
CA GLU A 439 9.67 -2.83 8.34
C GLU A 439 10.10 -3.00 9.80
N ILE A 440 10.70 -1.94 10.38
CA ILE A 440 10.99 -1.92 11.81
C ILE A 440 9.68 -2.07 12.57
N THR A 441 9.61 -3.04 13.49
CA THR A 441 8.38 -3.31 14.23
C THR A 441 8.24 -2.41 15.45
N VAL A 442 7.03 -2.35 15.99
CA VAL A 442 6.76 -1.73 17.30
C VAL A 442 7.66 -2.34 18.39
N ALA A 443 7.92 -3.65 18.37
CA ALA A 443 8.85 -4.31 19.29
C ALA A 443 10.29 -3.81 19.13
N ASP A 444 10.78 -3.78 17.89
CA ASP A 444 12.14 -3.33 17.57
C ASP A 444 12.36 -1.88 18.01
N PHE A 445 11.37 -1.01 17.76
CA PHE A 445 11.41 0.38 18.16
C PHE A 445 11.26 0.57 19.68
N ALA A 446 10.45 -0.26 20.35
CA ALA A 446 10.33 -0.23 21.80
C ALA A 446 11.64 -0.58 22.52
N GLU A 447 12.48 -1.45 21.94
CA GLU A 447 13.82 -1.73 22.45
C GLU A 447 14.71 -0.49 22.42
N PHE A 448 14.74 0.22 21.29
CA PHE A 448 15.43 1.50 21.16
C PHE A 448 14.98 2.51 22.22
N ILE A 449 13.67 2.70 22.38
CA ILE A 449 13.11 3.64 23.36
C ILE A 449 13.47 3.21 24.79
N THR A 450 13.44 1.91 25.07
CA THR A 450 13.80 1.38 26.39
C THR A 450 15.26 1.64 26.72
N ALA A 451 16.15 1.44 25.75
CA ALA A 451 17.60 1.60 25.91
C ALA A 451 18.03 3.08 26.03
N THR A 452 17.40 3.96 25.24
CA THR A 452 17.85 5.36 25.09
C THR A 452 17.01 6.38 25.85
N LYS A 453 15.79 6.00 26.26
CA LYS A 453 14.76 6.93 26.78
C LYS A 453 14.38 8.03 25.77
N TYR A 454 14.57 7.77 24.48
CA TYR A 454 14.21 8.69 23.42
C TYR A 454 12.69 8.99 23.43
N VAL A 455 12.33 10.22 23.09
CA VAL A 455 10.94 10.71 23.02
C VAL A 455 10.72 11.24 21.61
N THR A 456 9.81 10.60 20.87
CA THR A 456 9.60 10.97 19.47
C THR A 456 8.98 12.35 19.32
N VAL A 457 9.10 12.94 18.13
CA VAL A 457 8.48 14.23 17.82
C VAL A 457 6.95 14.20 18.05
N ALA A 458 6.29 13.07 17.79
CA ALA A 458 4.86 12.90 18.06
C ALA A 458 4.54 12.95 19.56
N GLU A 459 5.38 12.32 20.40
CA GLU A 459 5.22 12.29 21.86
C GLU A 459 5.49 13.66 22.52
N GLN A 460 6.16 14.59 21.85
CA GLN A 460 6.40 15.97 22.31
C GLN A 460 5.16 16.88 22.20
N GLY A 461 3.95 16.31 22.21
CA GLY A 461 2.68 17.05 22.11
C GLY A 461 2.35 17.55 20.70
N LYS A 462 3.14 17.17 19.68
CA LYS A 462 2.85 17.51 18.28
C LYS A 462 1.89 16.51 17.63
N GLY A 463 1.70 15.32 18.20
CA GLY A 463 0.76 14.31 17.71
C GLY A 463 1.19 13.62 16.43
N CYS A 464 0.26 12.94 15.76
CA CYS A 464 0.52 12.23 14.51
C CYS A 464 -0.59 12.51 13.50
N ALA A 465 -0.23 12.59 12.21
CA ALA A 465 -1.20 12.80 11.16
C ALA A 465 -1.95 11.51 10.81
N TYR A 466 -3.24 11.62 10.56
CA TYR A 466 -4.07 10.57 9.96
C TYR A 466 -4.85 11.15 8.78
N TYR A 467 -5.39 10.28 7.95
CA TYR A 467 -6.09 10.66 6.74
C TYR A 467 -7.59 10.83 7.01
N SER A 468 -8.17 12.00 6.74
CA SER A 468 -9.60 12.28 6.93
C SER A 468 -10.07 13.38 5.98
N ASP A 469 -11.23 13.19 5.35
CA ASP A 469 -11.84 14.20 4.46
C ASP A 469 -10.93 14.70 3.32
N SER A 470 -10.06 13.82 2.79
CA SER A 470 -9.06 14.18 1.77
C SER A 470 -7.98 15.15 2.25
N GLU A 471 -7.77 15.26 3.56
CA GLU A 471 -6.71 16.08 4.14
C GLU A 471 -5.97 15.32 5.25
N PRO A 472 -4.67 15.60 5.46
CA PRO A 472 -3.96 15.17 6.65
C PRO A 472 -4.44 15.95 7.87
N LYS A 473 -4.98 15.27 8.88
CA LYS A 473 -5.35 15.87 10.17
C LYS A 473 -4.42 15.38 11.27
N TYR A 474 -4.02 16.26 12.18
CA TYR A 474 -3.17 15.90 13.31
C TYR A 474 -4.01 15.62 14.54
N ASP A 475 -3.74 14.47 15.18
CA ASP A 475 -4.25 14.16 16.51
C ASP A 475 -3.09 14.21 17.52
N PRO A 476 -3.10 15.15 18.49
CA PRO A 476 -2.12 15.26 19.55
C PRO A 476 -1.93 14.00 20.40
N GLN A 477 -2.94 13.13 20.47
CA GLN A 477 -2.91 11.89 21.24
C GLN A 477 -2.29 10.71 20.47
N MET A 478 -2.18 10.82 19.14
CA MET A 478 -1.62 9.77 18.32
C MET A 478 -0.09 9.84 18.28
N ASN A 479 0.55 8.67 18.38
CA ASN A 479 1.99 8.46 18.33
C ASN A 479 2.30 7.00 17.97
N TRP A 480 3.58 6.61 17.98
CA TRP A 480 4.01 5.26 17.59
C TRP A 480 3.42 4.13 18.46
N ARG A 481 2.99 4.41 19.69
CA ARG A 481 2.31 3.45 20.59
C ARG A 481 0.82 3.37 20.34
N ASN A 482 0.22 4.50 19.92
CA ASN A 482 -1.21 4.65 19.67
C ASN A 482 -1.42 5.37 18.31
N PRO A 483 -1.38 4.65 17.18
CA PRO A 483 -1.44 5.25 15.84
C PRO A 483 -2.86 5.56 15.36
N GLY A 484 -3.87 5.37 16.22
CA GLY A 484 -5.28 5.53 15.84
C GLY A 484 -5.94 4.26 15.30
N TYR A 485 -5.27 3.11 15.40
CA TYR A 485 -5.85 1.78 15.17
C TYR A 485 -5.21 0.77 16.13
N GLU A 486 -5.87 -0.38 16.30
CA GLU A 486 -5.34 -1.48 17.11
C GLU A 486 -4.07 -2.03 16.47
N GLN A 487 -3.00 -2.14 17.26
CA GLN A 487 -1.73 -2.70 16.83
C GLN A 487 -1.12 -3.55 17.95
N THR A 488 -0.22 -4.45 17.57
CA THR A 488 0.58 -5.27 18.47
C THR A 488 2.06 -5.08 18.18
N GLU A 489 2.92 -5.73 18.97
CA GLU A 489 4.38 -5.63 18.85
C GLU A 489 4.95 -6.00 17.46
N ILE A 490 4.21 -6.79 16.66
CA ILE A 490 4.65 -7.24 15.33
C ILE A 490 4.22 -6.32 14.18
N PHE A 491 3.52 -5.23 14.46
CA PHE A 491 3.12 -4.23 13.48
C PHE A 491 4.31 -3.32 13.12
N PRO A 492 4.31 -2.70 11.93
CA PRO A 492 5.32 -1.70 11.60
C PRO A 492 5.20 -0.50 12.56
N VAL A 493 6.34 0.04 13.01
CA VAL A 493 6.34 1.31 13.73
C VAL A 493 5.93 2.43 12.77
N VAL A 494 4.97 3.25 13.20
CA VAL A 494 4.49 4.43 12.45
C VAL A 494 4.51 5.68 13.32
N CYS A 495 4.02 6.81 12.80
CA CYS A 495 4.02 8.09 13.52
C CYS A 495 5.43 8.56 13.87
N VAL A 496 6.41 8.23 13.03
CA VAL A 496 7.82 8.59 13.16
C VAL A 496 8.24 9.53 12.04
N THR A 497 9.03 10.53 12.38
CA THR A 497 9.70 11.44 11.43
C THR A 497 10.94 10.79 10.85
N LEU A 498 11.53 11.42 9.83
CA LEU A 498 12.84 11.01 9.32
C LEU A 498 13.92 11.08 10.41
N ASP A 499 13.86 12.08 11.29
CA ASP A 499 14.84 12.25 12.37
C ASP A 499 14.68 11.19 13.47
N ASP A 500 13.44 10.78 13.78
CA ASP A 500 13.19 9.65 14.68
C ASP A 500 13.79 8.34 14.10
N ALA A 501 13.64 8.13 12.79
CA ALA A 501 14.20 6.98 12.08
C ALA A 501 15.75 7.02 12.02
N LYS A 502 16.33 8.20 11.81
CA LYS A 502 17.79 8.43 11.86
C LYS A 502 18.37 8.14 13.25
N ALA A 503 17.71 8.62 14.30
CA ALA A 503 18.11 8.35 15.69
C ALA A 503 18.09 6.84 16.00
N TYR A 504 17.09 6.11 15.49
CA TYR A 504 17.02 4.66 15.62
C TYR A 504 18.22 3.95 14.96
N VAL A 505 18.55 4.28 13.71
CA VAL A 505 19.66 3.62 13.00
C VAL A 505 21.03 3.99 13.56
N GLU A 506 21.19 5.19 14.11
CA GLU A 506 22.40 5.59 14.83
C GLU A 506 22.58 4.75 16.11
N TRP A 507 21.51 4.61 16.91
CA TRP A 507 21.54 3.75 18.08
C TRP A 507 21.82 2.29 17.73
N LEU A 508 21.19 1.77 16.68
CA LEU A 508 21.37 0.40 16.22
C LEU A 508 22.82 0.16 15.76
N SER A 509 23.41 1.13 15.06
CA SER A 509 24.82 1.10 14.66
C SER A 509 25.75 1.00 15.86
N ASN A 510 25.56 1.89 16.84
CA ASN A 510 26.37 1.93 18.05
C ASN A 510 26.24 0.64 18.87
N SER A 511 25.04 0.09 18.96
CA SER A 511 24.77 -1.10 19.78
C SER A 511 25.29 -2.40 19.16
N THR A 512 25.39 -2.46 17.83
CA THR A 512 25.85 -3.65 17.10
C THR A 512 27.31 -3.56 16.64
N ASN A 513 27.90 -2.36 16.69
CA ASN A 513 29.18 -2.04 16.07
C ASN A 513 29.21 -2.41 14.57
N LYS A 514 28.09 -2.11 13.88
CA LYS A 514 27.89 -2.25 12.43
C LYS A 514 27.38 -0.93 11.88
N ASN A 515 27.57 -0.69 10.58
CA ASN A 515 27.07 0.51 9.95
C ASN A 515 25.61 0.31 9.50
N TYR A 516 24.66 0.62 10.36
CA TYR A 516 23.23 0.66 10.03
C TYR A 516 22.82 2.08 9.60
N ARG A 517 21.92 2.15 8.63
CA ARG A 517 21.42 3.41 8.05
C ARG A 517 20.04 3.21 7.46
N LEU A 518 19.41 4.27 6.99
CA LEU A 518 18.28 4.14 6.08
C LEU A 518 18.78 3.69 4.70
N PRO A 519 18.01 2.87 3.96
CA PRO A 519 18.33 2.60 2.57
C PRO A 519 18.28 3.89 1.77
N THR A 520 19.18 4.05 0.80
CA THR A 520 19.02 5.11 -0.19
C THR A 520 17.76 4.86 -1.02
N GLU A 521 17.22 5.90 -1.64
CA GLU A 521 16.05 5.75 -2.51
C GLU A 521 16.30 4.70 -3.63
N GLY A 522 17.49 4.73 -4.23
CA GLY A 522 17.89 3.78 -5.29
C GLY A 522 18.04 2.35 -4.77
N GLU A 523 18.65 2.16 -3.59
CA GLU A 523 18.74 0.85 -2.95
C GLU A 523 17.36 0.29 -2.60
N TRP A 524 16.46 1.14 -2.09
CA TRP A 524 15.10 0.73 -1.77
C TRP A 524 14.36 0.25 -3.03
N GLU A 525 14.41 1.01 -4.12
CA GLU A 525 13.73 0.61 -5.37
C GLU A 525 14.36 -0.64 -5.98
N TYR A 526 15.70 -0.74 -6.00
CA TYR A 526 16.42 -1.93 -6.46
C TYR A 526 15.95 -3.18 -5.72
N ALA A 527 15.94 -3.09 -4.39
CA ALA A 527 15.58 -4.17 -3.50
C ALA A 527 14.10 -4.52 -3.62
N ALA A 528 13.21 -3.53 -3.75
CA ALA A 528 11.77 -3.74 -3.96
C ALA A 528 11.48 -4.43 -5.30
N ARG A 529 12.11 -3.98 -6.40
CA ARG A 529 11.97 -4.59 -7.74
C ARG A 529 12.42 -6.04 -7.75
N SER A 530 13.52 -6.34 -7.08
CA SER A 530 14.10 -7.69 -7.00
C SER A 530 14.37 -8.36 -8.37
N GLY A 531 14.59 -7.54 -9.40
CA GLY A 531 14.80 -7.95 -10.79
C GLY A 531 13.60 -7.75 -11.72
N SER A 532 12.44 -7.33 -11.21
CA SER A 532 11.24 -7.03 -12.00
C SER A 532 11.31 -5.64 -12.67
N SER A 533 10.82 -5.57 -13.90
CA SER A 533 10.57 -4.31 -14.63
C SER A 533 9.12 -3.80 -14.50
N ASP A 534 8.26 -4.55 -13.83
CA ASP A 534 6.82 -4.32 -13.79
C ASP A 534 6.45 -3.32 -12.67
N ASP A 535 5.18 -2.95 -12.60
CA ASP A 535 4.66 -2.03 -11.57
C ASP A 535 4.76 -2.60 -10.14
N TYR A 536 4.64 -3.92 -10.02
CA TYR A 536 4.85 -4.66 -8.78
C TYR A 536 5.92 -5.73 -9.01
N TRP A 537 6.63 -6.14 -7.95
CA TRP A 537 7.69 -7.14 -8.12
C TRP A 537 7.16 -8.51 -8.60
N TRP A 538 5.87 -8.77 -8.43
CA TRP A 538 5.18 -9.98 -8.89
C TRP A 538 4.45 -9.83 -10.24
N GLY A 539 4.47 -8.66 -10.87
CA GLY A 539 3.79 -8.42 -12.14
C GLY A 539 3.14 -7.04 -12.24
N ASP A 540 2.44 -6.78 -13.34
CA ASP A 540 1.76 -5.50 -13.61
C ASP A 540 0.44 -5.31 -12.86
N ALA A 541 -0.24 -6.41 -12.53
CA ALA A 541 -1.53 -6.36 -11.86
C ALA A 541 -1.35 -6.46 -10.33
N ILE A 542 -1.98 -5.54 -9.60
CA ILE A 542 -2.00 -5.59 -8.13
C ILE A 542 -2.57 -6.92 -7.62
N GLY A 543 -3.57 -7.47 -8.31
CA GLY A 543 -4.31 -8.65 -7.88
C GLY A 543 -5.22 -8.36 -6.68
N SER A 544 -5.42 -9.35 -5.83
CA SER A 544 -6.16 -9.23 -4.57
C SER A 544 -5.36 -9.90 -3.46
N ASN A 545 -5.28 -9.25 -2.30
CA ASN A 545 -4.59 -9.74 -1.11
C ASN A 545 -3.10 -10.08 -1.32
N ASN A 546 -2.43 -9.37 -2.25
CA ASN A 546 -0.98 -9.49 -2.46
C ASN A 546 -0.16 -8.48 -1.64
N ALA A 547 -0.80 -7.41 -1.17
CA ALA A 547 -0.24 -6.34 -0.36
C ALA A 547 -1.35 -5.64 0.44
N ASN A 548 -0.97 -4.96 1.53
CA ASN A 548 -1.90 -4.10 2.27
C ASN A 548 -1.90 -2.68 1.71
N CYS A 549 -2.74 -2.40 0.73
CA CYS A 549 -3.00 -1.06 0.25
C CYS A 549 -4.50 -0.79 0.18
N GLY A 550 -4.89 0.47 -0.02
CA GLY A 550 -6.28 0.84 -0.21
C GLY A 550 -6.86 0.09 -1.39
N TRP A 551 -8.04 -0.51 -1.21
CA TRP A 551 -8.74 -1.31 -2.24
C TRP A 551 -7.99 -2.53 -2.78
N CYS A 552 -6.90 -2.98 -2.12
CA CYS A 552 -6.12 -4.15 -2.53
C CYS A 552 -6.74 -5.49 -2.08
N GLY A 553 -7.85 -5.46 -1.34
CA GLY A 553 -8.66 -6.64 -1.00
C GLY A 553 -8.15 -7.47 0.17
N SER A 554 -7.16 -6.98 0.91
CA SER A 554 -6.77 -7.57 2.20
C SER A 554 -7.77 -7.17 3.30
N GLU A 555 -7.79 -7.90 4.42
CA GLU A 555 -8.68 -7.56 5.54
C GLU A 555 -8.37 -6.19 6.18
N TRP A 556 -7.12 -5.72 6.04
CA TRP A 556 -6.66 -4.44 6.57
C TRP A 556 -6.79 -3.27 5.58
N SER A 557 -7.09 -3.55 4.30
CA SER A 557 -7.19 -2.54 3.25
C SER A 557 -8.17 -1.42 3.64
N ASN A 558 -7.72 -0.16 3.60
CA ASN A 558 -8.44 1.05 4.05
C ASN A 558 -8.80 1.11 5.56
N ASN A 559 -8.37 0.15 6.38
CA ASN A 559 -8.71 0.10 7.81
C ASN A 559 -7.51 0.37 8.72
N SER A 560 -6.39 -0.32 8.52
CA SER A 560 -5.19 -0.19 9.34
C SER A 560 -3.95 -0.73 8.66
N ALA A 561 -2.78 -0.55 9.27
CA ALA A 561 -1.62 -1.38 8.94
C ALA A 561 -1.91 -2.86 9.24
N ALA A 562 -1.13 -3.75 8.64
CA ALA A 562 -1.13 -5.18 8.89
C ALA A 562 0.12 -5.54 9.73
N PRO A 563 0.12 -6.69 10.43
CA PRO A 563 1.34 -7.26 10.98
C PRO A 563 2.44 -7.35 9.90
N THR A 564 3.68 -7.06 10.27
CA THR A 564 4.82 -7.24 9.35
C THR A 564 4.94 -8.70 8.90
N ALA A 565 5.42 -8.92 7.67
CA ALA A 565 5.51 -10.20 6.99
C ALA A 565 4.16 -10.93 6.78
N SER A 566 3.07 -10.17 6.60
CA SER A 566 1.74 -10.74 6.28
C SER A 566 1.60 -11.19 4.83
N PHE A 567 2.39 -10.63 3.91
CA PHE A 567 2.31 -10.91 2.48
C PHE A 567 3.51 -11.73 1.99
N LYS A 568 3.55 -12.06 0.69
CA LYS A 568 4.67 -12.83 0.13
C LYS A 568 5.92 -11.97 0.08
N ARG A 569 7.06 -12.57 0.40
CA ARG A 569 8.37 -11.93 0.18
C ARG A 569 8.75 -11.92 -1.31
N ASN A 570 9.46 -10.88 -1.73
CA ASN A 570 9.98 -10.76 -3.09
C ASN A 570 11.19 -11.67 -3.35
N TYR A 571 11.81 -11.60 -4.54
CA TYR A 571 12.90 -12.49 -4.90
C TYR A 571 14.19 -12.28 -4.08
N PHE A 572 14.35 -11.12 -3.41
CA PHE A 572 15.44 -10.89 -2.44
C PHE A 572 15.10 -11.36 -1.03
N GLY A 573 13.86 -11.76 -0.78
CA GLY A 573 13.39 -12.19 0.53
C GLY A 573 12.81 -11.08 1.39
N LEU A 574 12.50 -9.91 0.80
CA LEU A 574 11.90 -8.78 1.51
C LEU A 574 10.38 -8.88 1.53
N TYR A 575 9.80 -8.66 2.70
CA TYR A 575 8.37 -8.54 2.93
C TYR A 575 7.91 -7.09 2.85
N ASP A 576 6.64 -6.91 2.48
CA ASP A 576 5.88 -5.66 2.60
C ASP A 576 6.56 -4.43 1.97
N VAL A 577 7.42 -4.65 0.96
CA VAL A 577 8.01 -3.56 0.15
C VAL A 577 6.97 -2.86 -0.73
N ILE A 578 5.73 -3.35 -0.75
CA ILE A 578 4.59 -2.76 -1.44
C ILE A 578 3.43 -2.70 -0.47
N GLY A 579 2.88 -1.51 -0.28
CA GLY A 579 1.82 -1.24 0.69
C GLY A 579 2.31 -1.31 2.14
N ASN A 580 1.39 -1.70 3.01
CA ASN A 580 1.43 -1.64 4.46
C ASN A 580 1.67 -0.23 4.99
N VAL A 581 2.91 0.24 4.98
CA VAL A 581 3.27 1.61 5.37
C VAL A 581 4.28 2.18 4.38
N TRP A 582 4.19 3.49 4.17
CA TRP A 582 5.23 4.23 3.47
C TRP A 582 6.53 4.16 4.26
N GLU A 583 7.66 4.09 3.59
CA GLU A 583 8.95 3.92 4.25
C GLU A 583 9.91 5.06 3.96
N TRP A 584 10.44 5.66 5.02
CA TRP A 584 11.53 6.63 4.91
C TRP A 584 12.75 6.02 4.20
N SER A 585 13.27 6.78 3.24
CA SER A 585 14.54 6.51 2.56
C SER A 585 15.48 7.70 2.70
N ASP A 586 16.78 7.44 2.60
CA ASP A 586 17.77 8.49 2.45
C ASP A 586 17.83 8.93 0.98
N SER A 587 17.35 10.12 0.70
CA SER A 587 17.39 10.71 -0.65
C SER A 587 18.76 11.29 -1.00
N GLY A 588 19.71 11.35 -0.05
CA GLY A 588 20.99 12.04 -0.21
C GLY A 588 20.86 13.56 -0.33
N SER A 589 19.66 14.12 -0.09
CA SER A 589 19.37 15.55 -0.17
C SER A 589 18.77 16.04 1.14
N GLU A 590 19.37 17.08 1.72
CA GLU A 590 18.82 17.76 2.90
C GLU A 590 17.49 18.50 2.61
N GLN A 591 17.18 18.74 1.34
CA GLN A 591 16.06 19.60 0.93
C GLN A 591 14.78 18.83 0.62
N VAL A 592 14.88 17.52 0.35
CA VAL A 592 13.75 16.69 -0.06
C VAL A 592 13.90 15.33 0.59
N SER A 593 12.97 14.97 1.47
CA SER A 593 12.88 13.62 2.00
C SER A 593 11.91 12.81 1.17
N VAL A 594 12.20 11.52 0.99
CA VAL A 594 11.40 10.63 0.15
C VAL A 594 10.92 9.44 0.96
N VAL A 595 9.63 9.15 0.83
CA VAL A 595 9.06 7.87 1.26
C VAL A 595 8.67 7.02 0.06
N ARG A 596 8.77 5.69 0.20
CA ARG A 596 8.54 4.69 -0.85
C ARG A 596 7.55 3.62 -0.40
N GLY A 597 6.95 2.90 -1.36
CA GLY A 597 6.20 1.65 -1.12
C GLY A 597 4.67 1.71 -1.14
N GLY A 598 4.04 2.83 -0.82
CA GLY A 598 2.59 2.86 -0.59
C GLY A 598 2.21 2.55 0.85
N ALA A 599 0.93 2.67 1.19
CA ALA A 599 0.43 2.26 2.51
C ALA A 599 -1.02 1.75 2.46
N TRP A 600 -1.49 1.23 3.59
CA TRP A 600 -2.79 0.57 3.76
C TRP A 600 -4.02 1.40 3.37
N ASN A 601 -3.91 2.73 3.37
CA ASN A 601 -4.95 3.69 2.97
C ASN A 601 -4.64 4.40 1.64
N PHE A 602 -3.63 3.95 0.90
CA PHE A 602 -3.28 4.51 -0.41
C PHE A 602 -3.73 3.63 -1.55
N ALA A 603 -4.25 4.24 -2.62
CA ALA A 603 -4.72 3.51 -3.78
C ALA A 603 -3.62 2.64 -4.42
N PRO A 604 -3.97 1.53 -5.11
CA PRO A 604 -2.97 0.61 -5.66
C PRO A 604 -2.00 1.28 -6.64
N SER A 605 -2.48 2.27 -7.41
CA SER A 605 -1.66 3.07 -8.34
C SER A 605 -0.58 3.90 -7.65
N LEU A 606 -0.72 4.15 -6.34
CA LEU A 606 0.25 4.84 -5.47
C LEU A 606 1.07 3.87 -4.60
N ALA A 607 0.92 2.56 -4.80
CA ALA A 607 1.73 1.52 -4.15
C ALA A 607 2.64 0.79 -5.15
N ARG A 608 2.87 1.35 -6.33
CA ARG A 608 3.79 0.73 -7.32
C ARG A 608 5.23 0.86 -6.83
N VAL A 609 6.10 -0.03 -7.31
CA VAL A 609 7.52 -0.07 -6.90
C VAL A 609 8.23 1.27 -7.20
N SER A 610 7.88 1.93 -8.30
CA SER A 610 8.44 3.23 -8.69
C SER A 610 7.80 4.42 -7.97
N THR A 611 6.67 4.25 -7.28
CA THR A 611 6.00 5.37 -6.64
C THR A 611 6.87 5.94 -5.52
N ARG A 612 7.07 7.25 -5.59
CA ARG A 612 7.87 8.03 -4.65
C ARG A 612 7.12 9.28 -4.26
N LEU A 613 7.16 9.59 -2.96
CA LEU A 613 6.53 10.77 -2.42
C LEU A 613 7.56 11.65 -1.74
N GLU A 614 7.64 12.88 -2.24
CA GLU A 614 8.45 13.92 -1.65
C GLU A 614 7.67 14.58 -0.52
N ILE A 615 8.19 14.46 0.68
CA ILE A 615 7.53 14.94 1.89
C ILE A 615 8.55 15.60 2.81
N ALA A 616 8.09 16.45 3.72
CA ALA A 616 8.98 17.09 4.69
C ALA A 616 9.49 16.07 5.70
N SER A 617 10.76 16.16 6.06
CA SER A 617 11.44 15.27 7.02
C SER A 617 10.73 15.18 8.38
N ASN A 618 10.07 16.26 8.80
CA ASN A 618 9.35 16.35 10.07
C ASN A 618 7.88 15.90 10.00
N PHE A 619 7.39 15.57 8.81
CA PHE A 619 6.06 14.99 8.66
C PHE A 619 6.05 13.61 9.31
N ARG A 620 4.92 13.23 9.89
CA ARG A 620 4.74 11.91 10.50
C ARG A 620 3.27 11.56 10.47
N SER A 621 2.97 10.34 10.06
CA SER A 621 1.60 9.86 9.97
C SER A 621 1.49 8.41 10.42
N ASN A 622 0.27 7.98 10.67
CA ASN A 622 -0.04 6.60 11.04
C ASN A 622 0.08 5.59 9.89
N TYR A 623 0.62 6.04 8.76
CA TYR A 623 0.88 5.26 7.56
C TYR A 623 2.32 5.44 7.05
N ILE A 624 3.21 6.09 7.81
CA ILE A 624 4.64 6.23 7.50
C ILE A 624 5.47 5.58 8.60
N GLY A 625 6.27 4.59 8.22
CA GLY A 625 7.30 3.92 9.01
C GLY A 625 8.65 3.93 8.27
N PHE A 626 9.47 2.91 8.50
CA PHE A 626 10.76 2.75 7.83
C PHE A 626 11.30 1.32 7.97
N ARG A 627 12.29 1.00 7.13
CA ARG A 627 13.17 -0.16 7.31
C ARG A 627 14.63 0.28 7.29
N VAL A 628 15.52 -0.62 7.70
CA VAL A 628 16.95 -0.33 7.81
C VAL A 628 17.77 -1.01 6.73
N ALA A 629 18.89 -0.41 6.39
CA ALA A 629 19.97 -1.02 5.59
C ALA A 629 21.23 -1.14 6.47
N ARG A 630 22.11 -2.06 6.10
CA ARG A 630 23.40 -2.29 6.76
C ARG A 630 24.48 -2.50 5.71
N ASP A 631 25.58 -1.76 5.82
CA ASP A 631 26.73 -2.02 4.97
C ASP A 631 27.43 -3.35 5.35
N ARG A 632 28.28 -3.82 4.44
CA ARG A 632 28.96 -5.12 4.48
C ARG A 632 29.74 -5.38 5.77
#